data_AF-A0A7V3EM43-F1
#
_entry.id   AF-A0A7V3EM43-F1
#
_cell.length_a   1.000
_cell.length_b   1.000
_cell.length_c   1.000
_cell.angle_alpha   90.00
_cell.angle_beta   90.00
_cell.angle_gamma   90.00
#
_symmetry.space_group_name_H-M   'P 1'
#
loop_
_entity.id
_entity.type
_entity.pdbx_description
1 polymer ?
#
loop_
_entity_poly.entity_id
_entity_poly.type
_entity_poly.pdbx_seq_one_letter_code
_entity_poly.pdbx_strand_id
1 'polypeptide(L)' 'SDDKGNEVKDRPVYPVDLLGSMYELLGIDPQARLPHPTGEEAHVLPTAAEGAKSNGLLKEIL' A
#
# COMPACT_ATOMS: atom_id res chain seq x y z
N SER A 1 4.78 -4.06 -19.87
CA SER A 1 4.92 -5.42 -19.34
C SER A 1 5.40 -6.39 -20.42
N ASP A 2 5.62 -7.67 -20.09
CA ASP A 2 5.76 -8.77 -21.07
C ASP A 2 4.39 -9.09 -21.72
N ASP A 3 4.36 -9.99 -22.70
CA ASP A 3 3.14 -10.33 -23.47
C ASP A 3 2.04 -10.97 -22.59
N LYS A 4 2.38 -11.36 -21.36
CA LYS A 4 1.48 -11.96 -20.36
C LYS A 4 1.05 -10.98 -19.26
N GLY A 5 1.62 -9.78 -19.22
CA GLY A 5 1.35 -8.80 -18.17
C GLY A 5 1.98 -9.14 -16.80
N ASN A 6 2.92 -10.08 -16.73
CA ASN A 6 3.50 -10.58 -15.48
C ASN A 6 4.53 -9.62 -14.86
N GLU A 7 5.30 -8.92 -15.69
CA GLU A 7 6.34 -8.02 -15.21
C GLU A 7 5.99 -6.57 -15.52
N VAL A 8 6.02 -5.70 -14.50
CA VAL A 8 5.71 -4.28 -14.69
C VAL A 8 6.90 -3.56 -15.32
N LYS A 9 6.72 -2.95 -16.50
CA LYS A 9 7.82 -2.30 -17.26
C LYS A 9 8.21 -0.93 -16.70
N ASP A 10 7.24 -0.05 -16.47
CA ASP A 10 7.53 1.38 -16.29
C ASP A 10 7.36 1.85 -14.84
N ARG A 11 6.48 1.20 -14.07
CA ARG A 11 6.13 1.60 -12.71
C ARG A 11 5.95 0.39 -11.79
N PRO A 12 7.00 -0.10 -11.11
CA PRO A 12 6.86 -1.25 -10.20
C PRO A 12 5.78 -0.98 -9.16
N VAL A 13 4.95 -1.99 -8.91
CA VAL A 13 3.88 -1.96 -7.92
C VAL A 13 4.28 -2.85 -6.75
N TYR A 14 4.14 -2.34 -5.53
CA TYR A 14 4.41 -3.10 -4.31
C TYR A 14 3.11 -3.50 -3.61
N PRO A 15 3.12 -4.55 -2.74
CA PRO A 15 1.92 -4.98 -2.03
C PRO A 15 1.21 -3.87 -1.25
N VAL A 16 1.96 -2.93 -0.67
CA VAL A 16 1.41 -1.79 0.07
C VAL A 16 0.64 -0.82 -0.83
N ASP A 17 1.06 -0.67 -2.09
CA ASP A 17 0.41 0.22 -3.06
C ASP A 17 -0.94 -0.36 -3.49
N LEU A 18 -0.98 -1.66 -3.78
CA LEU A 18 -2.21 -2.35 -4.17
C LEU A 18 -3.21 -2.40 -3.00
N LEU A 19 -2.78 -2.86 -1.83
CA LEU A 19 -3.65 -2.96 -0.65
C LEU A 19 -4.15 -1.58 -0.21
N GLY A 20 -3.28 -0.57 -0.21
CA GLY A 20 -3.67 0.80 0.14
C GLY A 20 -4.73 1.35 -0.80
N SER A 21 -4.64 1.05 -2.09
CA SER A 21 -5.64 1.49 -3.07
C SER A 21 -6.98 0.78 -2.85
N MET A 22 -6.96 -0.51 -2.53
CA MET A 22 -8.17 -1.26 -2.20
C MET A 22 -8.82 -0.77 -0.91
N TYR A 23 -8.03 -0.48 0.12
CA TYR A 23 -8.51 0.06 1.39
C TYR A 23 -9.12 1.45 1.21
N GLU A 24 -8.49 2.33 0.44
CA GLU A 24 -9.05 3.64 0.10
C GLU A 24 -10.43 3.50 -0.58
N LEU A 25 -10.57 2.62 -1.57
CA LEU A 25 -11.84 2.35 -2.25
C LEU A 25 -12.92 1.78 -1.32
N LEU A 26 -12.51 1.07 -0.26
CA LEU A 26 -13.38 0.55 0.77
C LEU A 26 -13.67 1.58 1.88
N GLY A 27 -13.15 2.81 1.78
CA GLY A 27 -13.31 3.87 2.77
C GLY A 27 -12.46 3.67 4.02
N ILE A 28 -11.40 2.87 3.94
CA ILE A 28 -10.42 2.62 5.01
C ILE A 28 -9.20 3.48 4.72
N ASP A 29 -8.89 4.43 5.62
CA ASP A 29 -7.68 5.24 5.50
C ASP A 29 -6.43 4.34 5.65
N PRO A 30 -5.61 4.17 4.60
CA PRO A 30 -4.45 3.30 4.61
C PRO A 30 -3.33 3.78 5.54
N GLN A 31 -3.38 5.03 6.02
CA GLN A 31 -2.43 5.63 6.95
C GLN A 31 -3.00 5.77 8.36
N ALA A 32 -4.19 5.25 8.65
CA ALA A 32 -4.79 5.37 9.96
C ALA A 32 -3.95 4.64 11.03
N ARG A 33 -3.82 5.28 12.19
CA ARG A 33 -3.19 4.70 13.38
C ARG A 33 -4.11 3.70 14.05
N LEU A 34 -3.57 2.55 14.41
CA LEU A 34 -4.27 1.47 15.10
C LEU A 34 -4.02 1.54 16.61
N PRO A 35 -5.01 1.18 17.45
CA PRO A 35 -4.80 1.04 18.87
C PRO A 35 -3.87 -0.14 19.16
N HIS A 36 -2.79 0.11 19.91
CA HIS A 36 -1.85 -0.94 20.34
C HIS A 36 -1.89 -1.11 21.87
N PRO A 37 -1.96 -2.35 22.39
CA PRO A 37 -2.11 -2.61 23.83
C PRO A 37 -0.95 -2.08 24.70
N THR A 38 0.25 -1.92 24.13
CA THR A 38 1.43 -1.35 24.82
C THR A 38 1.66 0.14 24.49
N GLY A 39 0.77 0.77 23.71
CA GLY A 39 0.93 2.15 23.27
C GLY A 39 1.94 2.37 22.14
N GLU A 40 2.48 1.30 21.55
CA GLU A 40 3.33 1.37 20.36
C GLU A 40 2.57 1.95 19.15
N GLU A 41 3.33 2.53 18.22
CA GLU A 41 2.80 3.08 16.99
C GLU A 41 2.57 1.96 15.97
N ALA A 42 1.32 1.74 15.61
CA ALA A 42 0.90 0.79 14.58
C ALA A 42 -0.03 1.48 13.59
N HIS A 43 0.04 1.09 12.31
CA HIS A 43 -0.77 1.64 11.22
C HIS A 43 -1.50 0.54 10.46
N VAL A 44 -2.55 0.92 9.71
CA VAL A 44 -3.30 0.01 8.83
C VAL A 44 -2.38 -0.68 7.82
N LEU A 45 -1.42 0.07 7.27
CA LEU A 45 -0.38 -0.47 6.38
C LEU A 45 1.02 -0.08 6.86
N PRO A 46 2.02 -0.92 6.57
CA PRO A 46 3.42 -0.60 6.86
C PRO A 46 3.87 0.70 6.20
N THR A 47 4.61 1.49 6.96
CA THR A 47 5.20 2.76 6.54
C THR A 47 6.59 2.57 5.94
N ALA A 48 7.14 3.63 5.34
CA ALA A 48 8.52 3.62 4.86
C ALA A 48 9.55 3.41 6.01
N ALA A 49 9.22 3.82 7.24
CA ALA A 49 10.07 3.61 8.42
C ALA A 49 10.22 2.11 8.77
N GLU A 50 9.24 1.29 8.40
CA GLU A 50 9.23 -0.16 8.59
C GLU A 50 9.89 -0.91 7.41
N GLY A 51 10.51 -0.17 6.47
CA GLY A 51 11.21 -0.74 5.32
C GLY A 51 10.29 -1.18 4.17
N ALA A 52 9.01 -0.83 4.23
CA ALA A 52 8.07 -1.12 3.15
C ALA A 52 8.43 -0.31 1.90
N LYS A 53 8.68 -1.02 0.80
CA LYS A 53 8.84 -0.39 -0.52
C LYS A 53 7.47 0.02 -1.04
N SER A 54 7.38 1.24 -1.55
CA SER A 54 6.17 1.81 -2.14
C SER A 54 6.56 2.64 -3.36
N ASN A 55 5.67 2.67 -4.34
CA ASN A 55 5.72 3.58 -5.48
C ASN A 55 4.45 4.45 -5.56
N GLY A 56 3.69 4.51 -4.46
CA GLY A 56 2.42 5.21 -4.32
C GLY A 56 1.20 4.39 -4.74
N LEU A 57 0.01 4.81 -4.29
CA LEU A 57 -1.26 4.17 -4.62
C LEU A 57 -1.50 4.11 -6.15
N LEU A 58 -2.33 3.15 -6.56
CA LEU A 58 -2.67 2.86 -7.94
C LEU A 58 -3.77 3.82 -8.41
N LYS A 59 -3.37 4.84 -9.18
CA LYS A 59 -4.30 5.82 -9.77
C LYS A 59 -5.18 5.24 -10.86
N GLU A 60 -4.85 4.06 -11.35
CA GLU A 60 -5.57 3.37 -12.42
C GLU A 60 -6.91 2.79 -11.94
N ILE A 61 -7.08 2.61 -10.62
CA ILE A 61 -8.28 2.05 -9.98
C ILE A 61 -8.95 2.99 -8.97
N LEU A 62 -8.34 4.16 -8.71
CA LEU A 62 -8.87 5.23 -7.86
C LEU A 62 -9.54 6.30 -8.74
#